data_AF-A0A497RJE8-F1
#
_entry.id   AF-A0A497RJE8-F1
#
_cell.length_a   1.000
_cell.length_b   1.000
_cell.length_c   1.000
_cell.angle_alpha   90.00
_cell.angle_beta   90.00
_cell.angle_gamma   90.00
#
_symmetry.space_group_name_H-M   'P 1'
#
loop_
_entity.id
_entity.type
_entity.pdbx_description
1 polymer ?
#
loop_
_entity_poly.entity_id
_entity_poly.type
_entity_poly.pdbx_seq_one_letter_code
_entity_poly.pdbx_strand_id
1 'polypeptide(L)'
;MKLKSLGKRNGQAAVEYLTTYGWAILVTLVVGVALWQMGAFKPPSTPPGCTGFSQVTPIDHVADGSAGRMGLTLTNEAGVKVKLNRIDVDIFGKTCSNSGINKELRAGQSYQVNVTSCTFPDTGNYYRAKITITYTNLVSGIKHKSVGECHGSVE
;
A
#
# COMPACT_ATOMS: atom_id res chain seq x y z
N MET A 1 -64.54 17.13 -29.93
CA MET A 1 -63.21 17.24 -29.30
C MET A 1 -62.64 15.82 -29.12
N LYS A 2 -61.72 15.38 -29.99
CA LYS A 2 -61.07 14.05 -29.89
C LYS A 2 -59.67 14.23 -29.32
N LEU A 3 -59.45 13.81 -28.07
CA LEU A 3 -58.13 13.78 -27.45
C LEU A 3 -57.39 12.50 -27.87
N LYS A 4 -56.30 12.70 -28.59
CA LYS A 4 -55.38 11.66 -29.07
C LYS A 4 -54.45 11.27 -27.91
N SER A 5 -54.59 10.06 -27.38
CA SER A 5 -53.66 9.52 -26.37
C SER A 5 -52.37 9.07 -27.06
N LEU A 6 -51.29 9.84 -26.86
CA LEU A 6 -49.93 9.54 -27.31
C LEU A 6 -49.09 9.22 -26.08
N GLY A 7 -48.55 7.99 -26.00
CA GLY A 7 -47.48 7.65 -25.07
C GLY A 7 -47.74 6.41 -24.21
N LYS A 8 -47.63 5.20 -24.79
CA LYS A 8 -47.67 3.95 -23.99
C LYS A 8 -47.01 2.73 -24.67
N ARG A 9 -45.87 2.89 -25.35
CA ARG A 9 -45.19 1.76 -26.06
C ARG A 9 -43.72 1.53 -25.68
N ASN A 10 -43.04 2.47 -25.01
CA ASN A 10 -41.60 2.35 -24.75
C ASN A 10 -41.26 1.39 -23.58
N GLY A 11 -42.11 1.31 -22.56
CA GLY A 11 -41.89 0.39 -21.42
C GLY A 11 -42.18 -1.08 -21.75
N GLN A 12 -43.13 -1.34 -22.67
CA GLN A 12 -43.53 -2.71 -23.02
C GLN A 12 -42.44 -3.43 -23.82
N ALA A 13 -41.77 -2.73 -24.74
CA ALA A 13 -40.61 -3.26 -25.47
C ALA A 13 -39.42 -3.52 -24.53
N ALA A 14 -39.13 -2.61 -23.59
CA ALA A 14 -38.03 -2.78 -22.64
C ALA A 14 -38.22 -4.02 -21.74
N VAL A 15 -39.45 -4.30 -21.31
CA VAL A 15 -39.77 -5.50 -20.51
C VAL A 15 -39.62 -6.78 -21.32
N GLU A 16 -39.99 -6.77 -22.61
CA GLU A 16 -39.86 -7.93 -23.50
C GLU A 16 -38.41 -8.34 -23.76
N TYR A 17 -37.51 -7.35 -23.90
CA TYR A 17 -36.06 -7.63 -23.99
C TYR A 17 -35.49 -8.14 -22.66
N LEU A 18 -35.95 -7.60 -21.53
CA LEU A 18 -35.47 -8.00 -20.20
C LEU A 18 -35.91 -9.44 -19.85
N THR A 19 -37.08 -9.88 -20.28
CA THR A 19 -37.53 -11.27 -20.06
C THR A 19 -36.87 -12.27 -21.00
N THR A 20 -36.63 -11.90 -22.27
CA THR A 20 -36.02 -12.81 -23.28
C THR A 20 -34.52 -13.02 -23.06
N TYR A 21 -33.82 -11.97 -22.63
CA TYR A 21 -32.38 -12.02 -22.33
C TYR A 21 -32.07 -12.03 -20.83
N GLY A 22 -33.08 -12.14 -19.98
CA GLY A 22 -32.91 -12.18 -18.52
C GLY A 22 -31.99 -13.31 -18.07
N TRP A 23 -32.03 -14.45 -18.78
CA TRP A 23 -31.11 -15.57 -18.54
C TRP A 23 -29.65 -15.21 -18.83
N ALA A 24 -29.39 -14.38 -19.85
CA ALA A 24 -28.04 -13.97 -20.21
C ALA A 24 -27.42 -13.06 -19.15
N ILE A 25 -28.23 -12.16 -18.57
CA ILE A 25 -27.80 -11.32 -17.43
C ILE A 25 -27.51 -12.20 -16.20
N LEU A 26 -28.37 -13.19 -15.92
CA LEU A 26 -28.19 -14.12 -14.80
C LEU A 26 -26.87 -14.90 -14.94
N VAL A 27 -26.61 -15.48 -16.12
CA VAL A 27 -25.35 -16.19 -16.39
C VAL A 27 -24.14 -15.27 -16.20
N THR A 28 -24.22 -14.03 -16.69
CA THR A 28 -23.12 -13.06 -16.55
C THR A 28 -22.83 -12.73 -15.08
N LEU A 29 -23.88 -12.56 -14.25
CA LEU A 29 -23.72 -12.31 -12.82
C LEU A 29 -23.12 -13.52 -12.09
N VAL A 30 -23.57 -14.74 -12.40
CA VAL A 30 -23.04 -15.97 -11.78
C VAL A 30 -21.56 -16.15 -12.13
N VAL A 31 -21.18 -15.97 -13.39
CA VAL A 31 -19.78 -16.02 -13.82
C VAL A 31 -18.97 -14.91 -13.15
N GLY A 32 -19.51 -13.69 -13.05
CA GLY A 32 -18.86 -12.59 -12.34
C GLY A 32 -18.56 -12.90 -10.87
N VAL A 33 -19.54 -13.48 -10.15
CA VAL A 33 -19.36 -13.93 -8.75
C VAL A 33 -18.35 -15.06 -8.66
N ALA A 34 -18.39 -16.04 -9.58
CA ALA A 34 -17.44 -17.14 -9.61
C ALA A 34 -16.01 -16.65 -9.83
N LEU A 35 -15.78 -15.76 -10.81
CA LEU A 35 -14.47 -15.17 -11.07
C LEU A 35 -13.96 -14.31 -9.90
N TRP A 36 -14.87 -13.61 -9.21
CA TRP A 36 -14.53 -12.86 -8.01
C TRP A 36 -14.08 -13.77 -6.87
N GLN A 37 -14.79 -14.87 -6.62
CA GLN A 37 -14.38 -15.87 -5.61
C GLN A 37 -13.07 -16.58 -5.99
N MET A 38 -12.84 -16.85 -7.28
CA MET A 38 -11.57 -17.40 -7.78
C MET A 38 -10.40 -16.41 -7.68
N GLY A 39 -10.65 -15.15 -7.31
CA GLY A 39 -9.60 -14.15 -7.19
C GLY A 39 -9.03 -13.68 -8.52
N ALA A 40 -9.74 -13.86 -9.63
CA ALA A 40 -9.29 -13.43 -10.97
C ALA A 40 -9.06 -11.91 -11.07
N PHE A 41 -9.67 -11.13 -10.17
CA PHE A 41 -9.49 -9.69 -10.06
C PHE A 41 -8.45 -9.28 -9.00
N LYS A 42 -7.76 -10.23 -8.36
CA LYS A 42 -6.65 -9.91 -7.46
C LYS A 42 -5.41 -9.61 -8.31
N PRO A 43 -4.86 -8.39 -8.26
CA PRO A 43 -3.61 -8.11 -8.96
C PRO A 43 -2.51 -9.05 -8.44
N PRO A 44 -1.62 -9.56 -9.32
CA PRO A 44 -0.52 -10.40 -8.88
C PRO A 44 0.34 -9.65 -7.87
N SER A 45 0.84 -10.35 -6.86
CA SER A 45 1.72 -9.79 -5.84
C SER A 45 2.94 -9.17 -6.51
N THR A 46 2.98 -7.84 -6.57
CA THR A 46 4.15 -7.11 -7.07
C THR A 46 5.34 -7.48 -6.19
N PRO A 47 6.54 -7.75 -6.77
CA PRO A 47 7.73 -7.97 -5.97
C PRO A 47 7.91 -6.83 -4.95
N PRO A 48 8.29 -7.16 -3.70
CA PRO A 48 8.54 -6.13 -2.71
C PRO A 48 9.68 -5.24 -3.18
N GLY A 49 9.54 -3.93 -2.96
CA GLY A 49 10.53 -2.95 -3.41
C GLY A 49 10.42 -1.63 -2.67
N CYS A 50 11.49 -0.86 -2.71
CA CYS A 50 11.63 0.46 -2.08
C CYS A 50 12.28 1.45 -3.05
N THR A 51 11.78 2.68 -3.12
CA THR A 51 12.29 3.73 -4.03
C THR A 51 12.24 5.12 -3.40
N GLY A 52 13.06 6.05 -3.91
CA GLY A 52 13.02 7.48 -3.56
C GLY A 52 13.93 7.92 -2.41
N PHE A 53 14.56 6.99 -1.71
CA PHE A 53 15.43 7.27 -0.58
C PHE A 53 16.73 8.00 -0.98
N SER A 54 17.29 8.76 -0.02
CA SER A 54 18.58 9.43 -0.16
C SER A 54 19.71 8.62 0.50
N GLN A 55 20.56 9.23 1.32
CA GLN A 55 21.77 8.62 1.88
C GLN A 55 21.53 7.48 2.89
N VAL A 56 20.30 7.35 3.40
CA VAL A 56 19.90 6.21 4.24
C VAL A 56 18.74 5.52 3.55
N THR A 57 18.98 4.27 3.16
CA THR A 57 18.08 3.49 2.32
C THR A 57 17.67 2.20 3.06
N PRO A 58 16.40 1.77 2.97
CA PRO A 58 16.02 0.43 3.36
C PRO A 58 16.46 -0.58 2.29
N ILE A 59 17.22 -1.60 2.69
CA ILE A 59 17.61 -2.73 1.81
C ILE A 59 16.61 -3.87 1.87
N ASP A 60 15.84 -3.95 2.94
CA ASP A 60 14.83 -4.98 3.17
C ASP A 60 13.74 -4.43 4.09
N HIS A 61 12.52 -4.91 3.90
CA HIS A 61 11.35 -4.47 4.63
C HIS A 61 10.30 -5.57 4.71
N VAL A 62 9.67 -5.69 5.88
CA VAL A 62 8.58 -6.64 6.14
C VAL A 62 7.42 -5.91 6.81
N ALA A 63 6.20 -6.21 6.38
CA ALA A 63 4.98 -5.71 6.99
C ALA A 63 4.27 -6.87 7.69
N ASP A 64 4.40 -6.94 9.01
CA ASP A 64 3.74 -7.94 9.85
C ASP A 64 2.34 -7.43 10.24
N GLY A 65 1.33 -7.93 9.53
CA GLY A 65 -0.07 -7.56 9.76
C GLY A 65 -0.60 -8.06 11.10
N SER A 66 -0.11 -9.21 11.56
CA SER A 66 -0.55 -9.86 12.80
C SER A 66 -0.09 -9.10 14.04
N ALA A 67 1.14 -8.60 14.03
CA ALA A 67 1.74 -7.89 15.14
C ALA A 67 1.62 -6.36 15.03
N GLY A 68 1.17 -5.84 13.87
CA GLY A 68 1.07 -4.41 13.59
C GLY A 68 2.43 -3.73 13.55
N ARG A 69 3.42 -4.37 12.91
CA ARG A 69 4.82 -3.92 12.90
C ARG A 69 5.39 -3.85 11.50
N MET A 70 6.15 -2.80 11.20
CA MET A 70 7.01 -2.76 10.01
C MET A 70 8.45 -3.01 10.41
N GLY A 71 9.03 -4.13 9.96
CA GLY A 71 10.46 -4.38 10.07
C GLY A 71 11.19 -3.70 8.93
N LEU A 72 12.26 -2.98 9.22
CA LEU A 72 13.08 -2.28 8.24
C LEU A 72 14.55 -2.59 8.50
N THR A 73 15.28 -2.99 7.47
CA THR A 73 16.74 -3.08 7.51
C THR A 73 17.29 -1.88 6.76
N LEU A 74 17.82 -0.91 7.49
CA LEU A 74 18.37 0.33 6.94
C LEU A 74 19.86 0.19 6.71
N THR A 75 20.38 0.73 5.61
CA THR A 75 21.82 0.87 5.37
C THR A 75 22.20 2.33 5.21
N ASN A 76 23.42 2.66 5.60
CA ASN A 76 23.97 4.01 5.46
C ASN A 76 24.88 4.11 4.24
N GLU A 77 24.45 4.84 3.23
CA GLU A 77 25.16 5.11 1.97
C GLU A 77 25.76 6.52 1.92
N ALA A 78 25.71 7.30 3.02
CA ALA A 78 26.19 8.68 3.08
C ALA A 78 27.72 8.84 2.94
N GLY A 79 28.50 7.75 2.90
CA GLY A 79 29.97 7.77 2.93
C GLY A 79 30.59 8.25 4.25
N VAL A 80 29.77 8.72 5.20
CA VAL A 80 30.18 9.22 6.52
C VAL A 80 29.34 8.60 7.62
N LYS A 81 29.71 8.83 8.88
CA LYS A 81 28.94 8.35 10.03
C LYS A 81 27.66 9.16 10.20
N VAL A 82 26.52 8.47 10.30
CA VAL A 82 25.21 9.10 10.55
C VAL A 82 24.60 8.58 11.83
N LYS A 83 23.78 9.39 12.48
CA LYS A 83 23.00 9.03 13.66
C LYS A 83 21.52 9.02 13.30
N LEU A 84 20.88 7.86 13.41
CA LEU A 84 19.43 7.73 13.25
C LEU A 84 18.72 8.36 14.45
N ASN A 85 17.68 9.16 14.20
CA ASN A 85 16.92 9.87 15.23
C ASN A 85 15.47 9.40 15.33
N ARG A 86 14.82 9.22 14.17
CA ARG A 86 13.39 8.91 14.08
C ARG A 86 13.06 8.27 12.75
N ILE A 87 12.12 7.34 12.76
CA ILE A 87 11.53 6.74 11.57
C ILE A 87 10.02 6.89 11.67
N ASP A 88 9.42 7.46 10.63
CA ASP A 88 7.98 7.58 10.47
C ASP A 88 7.55 6.76 9.24
N VAL A 89 6.50 5.98 9.39
CA VAL A 89 5.93 5.13 8.34
C VAL A 89 4.47 5.51 8.21
N ASP A 90 4.09 6.00 7.03
CA ASP A 90 2.71 6.31 6.69
C ASP A 90 2.12 5.23 5.79
N ILE A 91 1.05 4.60 6.25
CA ILE A 91 0.31 3.57 5.51
C ILE A 91 -1.14 4.05 5.42
N PHE A 92 -1.60 4.31 4.19
CA PHE A 92 -2.97 4.79 3.91
C PHE A 92 -3.40 6.01 4.77
N GLY A 93 -2.49 6.96 5.05
CA GLY A 93 -2.76 8.16 5.83
C GLY A 93 -2.77 7.95 7.35
N LYS A 94 -2.37 6.76 7.83
CA LYS A 94 -2.08 6.49 9.23
C LYS A 94 -0.59 6.40 9.44
N THR A 95 -0.05 7.29 10.26
CA THR A 95 1.38 7.31 10.58
C THR A 95 1.67 6.50 11.84
N CYS A 96 2.58 5.54 11.74
CA CYS A 96 3.24 4.90 12.88
C CYS A 96 4.70 5.38 12.95
N SER A 97 5.25 5.47 14.16
CA SER A 97 6.54 6.11 14.37
C SER A 97 7.39 5.36 15.38
N ASN A 98 8.68 5.24 15.09
CA ASN A 98 9.69 4.85 16.05
C ASN A 98 10.56 6.08 16.36
N SER A 99 10.32 6.66 17.54
CA SER A 99 11.01 7.85 18.03
C SER A 99 12.00 7.51 19.13
N GLY A 100 13.04 8.34 19.28
CA GLY A 100 14.05 8.13 20.32
C GLY A 100 15.15 7.15 19.91
N ILE A 101 15.28 6.87 18.61
CA ILE A 101 16.40 6.11 18.08
C ILE A 101 17.68 6.93 18.34
N ASN A 102 18.68 6.28 18.93
CA ASN A 102 19.99 6.86 19.17
C ASN A 102 21.06 5.88 18.67
N LYS A 103 20.97 5.53 17.39
CA LYS A 103 21.86 4.55 16.76
C LYS A 103 22.78 5.24 15.77
N GLU A 104 24.08 5.03 15.92
CA GLU A 104 25.08 5.48 14.95
C GLU A 104 25.38 4.37 13.96
N LEU A 105 25.43 4.73 12.67
CA LEU A 105 25.78 3.86 11.56
C LEU A 105 27.04 4.40 10.90
N ARG A 106 28.05 3.54 10.72
CA ARG A 106 29.19 3.84 9.83
C ARG A 106 28.75 3.73 8.37
N ALA A 107 29.55 4.23 7.45
CA ALA A 107 29.28 4.03 6.02
C ALA A 107 29.23 2.52 5.71
N GLY A 108 28.21 2.09 4.97
CA GLY A 108 27.95 0.69 4.62
C GLY A 108 27.43 -0.19 5.74
N GLN A 109 27.25 0.31 6.97
CA GLN A 109 26.64 -0.48 8.06
C GLN A 109 25.13 -0.52 7.91
N SER A 110 24.57 -1.71 8.14
CA SER A 110 23.13 -1.94 8.20
C SER A 110 22.62 -2.05 9.63
N TYR A 111 21.37 -1.69 9.85
CA TYR A 111 20.69 -1.77 11.14
C TYR A 111 19.22 -2.08 10.96
N GLN A 112 18.77 -3.11 11.68
CA GLN A 112 17.38 -3.51 11.68
C GLN A 112 16.60 -2.76 12.77
N VAL A 113 15.41 -2.30 12.42
CA VAL A 113 14.52 -1.54 13.29
C VAL A 113 13.08 -1.95 13.03
N ASN A 114 12.32 -2.11 14.11
CA ASN A 114 10.89 -2.40 14.04
C ASN A 114 10.12 -1.15 14.41
N VAL A 115 9.22 -0.72 13.52
CA VAL A 115 8.25 0.35 13.77
C VAL A 115 6.96 -0.31 14.22
N THR A 116 6.52 -0.03 15.44
CA THR A 116 5.33 -0.63 16.04
C THR A 116 4.11 0.25 15.86
N SER A 117 2.93 -0.29 16.16
CA SER A 117 1.64 0.41 16.09
C SER A 117 1.25 0.84 14.68
N CYS A 118 1.70 0.09 13.68
CA CYS A 118 1.30 0.26 12.29
C CYS A 118 0.00 -0.48 12.01
N THR A 119 -0.86 0.09 11.17
CA THR A 119 -2.09 -0.57 10.71
C THR A 119 -1.90 -1.03 9.28
N PHE A 120 -2.02 -2.34 9.04
CA PHE A 120 -1.92 -2.94 7.72
C PHE A 120 -3.28 -3.48 7.25
N PRO A 121 -3.49 -3.63 5.93
CA PRO A 121 -4.58 -4.47 5.41
C PRO A 121 -4.32 -5.95 5.75
N ASP A 122 -5.32 -6.81 5.54
CA ASP A 122 -5.19 -8.24 5.89
C ASP A 122 -4.00 -8.90 5.20
N THR A 123 -3.43 -9.94 5.82
CA THR A 123 -2.32 -10.73 5.28
C THR A 123 -2.58 -11.15 3.84
N GLY A 124 -1.55 -11.04 3.00
CA GLY A 124 -1.60 -11.32 1.57
C GLY A 124 -2.10 -10.15 0.71
N ASN A 125 -2.66 -9.09 1.32
CA ASN A 125 -2.99 -7.88 0.58
C ASN A 125 -1.75 -7.03 0.30
N TYR A 126 -1.83 -6.29 -0.80
CA TYR A 126 -0.82 -5.31 -1.18
C TYR A 126 -0.87 -4.07 -0.27
N TYR A 127 0.30 -3.59 0.14
CA TYR A 127 0.45 -2.31 0.83
C TYR A 127 1.43 -1.40 0.10
N ARG A 128 1.26 -0.10 0.35
CA ARG A 128 2.24 0.94 0.02
C ARG A 128 2.45 1.79 1.26
N ALA A 129 3.70 1.92 1.68
CA ALA A 129 4.10 2.66 2.86
C ALA A 129 5.08 3.76 2.47
N LYS A 130 4.79 5.00 2.86
CA LYS A 130 5.73 6.12 2.73
C LYS A 130 6.58 6.19 4.00
N ILE A 131 7.87 6.01 3.85
CA ILE A 131 8.82 5.97 4.96
C ILE A 131 9.64 7.25 4.97
N THR A 132 9.72 7.88 6.13
CA THR A 132 10.55 9.06 6.39
C THR A 132 11.56 8.74 7.49
N ILE A 133 12.84 8.71 7.11
CA ILE A 133 13.97 8.44 8.00
C ILE A 133 14.65 9.77 8.31
N THR A 134 14.63 10.18 9.57
CA THR A 134 15.36 11.37 10.04
C THR A 134 16.69 10.95 10.65
N TYR A 135 17.77 11.52 10.13
CA TYR A 135 19.13 11.24 10.58
C TYR A 135 19.96 12.51 10.69
N THR A 136 21.01 12.47 11.49
CA THR A 136 21.99 13.55 11.64
C THR A 136 23.34 13.09 11.11
N ASN A 137 23.95 13.88 10.24
CA ASN A 137 25.33 13.65 9.82
C ASN A 137 26.27 14.06 10.98
N LEU A 138 27.11 13.15 11.46
CA LEU A 138 27.95 13.43 12.63
C LEU A 138 29.20 14.26 12.32
N VAL A 139 29.54 14.43 11.03
CA VAL A 139 30.65 15.29 10.61
C VAL A 139 30.20 16.74 10.52
N SER A 140 29.06 17.00 9.88
CA SER A 140 28.53 18.36 9.71
C SER A 140 27.60 18.82 10.84
N GLY A 141 27.04 17.89 11.62
CA GLY A 141 26.00 18.17 12.61
C GLY A 141 24.62 18.47 12.03
N ILE A 142 24.45 18.43 10.70
CA ILE A 142 23.21 18.79 10.02
C ILE A 142 22.22 17.62 10.07
N LYS A 143 20.95 17.95 10.33
CA LYS A 143 19.83 17.00 10.26
C LYS A 143 19.29 16.90 8.84
N HIS A 144 19.13 15.69 8.36
CA HIS A 144 18.59 15.35 7.06
C HIS A 144 17.39 14.42 7.17
N LYS A 145 16.61 14.35 6.09
CA LYS A 145 15.50 13.41 5.94
C LYS A 145 15.69 12.62 4.65
N SER A 146 15.63 11.29 4.75
CA SER A 146 15.51 10.39 3.61
C SER A 146 14.05 9.96 3.53
N VAL A 147 13.40 10.22 2.40
CA VAL A 147 11.97 9.94 2.22
C VAL A 147 11.82 9.05 1.01
N GLY A 148 11.09 7.95 1.15
CA GLY A 148 10.82 7.05 0.03
C GLY A 148 9.53 6.27 0.24
N GLU A 149 9.19 5.46 -0.75
CA GLU A 149 8.04 4.57 -0.72
C GLU A 149 8.51 3.12 -0.83
N CYS A 150 7.98 2.29 0.05
CA CYS A 150 8.15 0.84 0.00
C CYS A 150 6.79 0.17 -0.24
N HIS A 151 6.79 -0.92 -0.99
CA HIS A 151 5.60 -1.67 -1.33
C HIS A 151 5.87 -3.18 -1.28
N GLY A 152 4.80 -3.95 -1.14
CA GLY A 152 4.86 -5.40 -1.06
C GLY A 152 3.52 -5.99 -0.61
N SER A 153 3.52 -7.29 -0.31
CA SER A 153 2.40 -7.96 0.35
C SER A 153 2.59 -7.96 1.87
N VAL A 154 1.50 -7.81 2.62
CA VAL A 154 1.48 -7.99 4.08
C VAL A 154 1.70 -9.46 4.39
N GLU A 155 2.60 -9.74 5.34
CA GLU A 155 2.89 -11.06 5.89
C GLU A 155 2.14 -11.29 7.21
#